data_AF-I4BUX1-F1
#
_entry.id   AF-I4BUX1-F1
#
_cell.length_a   1.000
_cell.length_b   1.000
_cell.length_c   1.000
_cell.angle_alpha   90.00
_cell.angle_beta   90.00
_cell.angle_gamma   90.00
#
_symmetry.space_group_name_H-M   'P 1'
#
loop_
_entity.id
_entity.type
_entity.pdbx_description
1 polymer ?
#
loop_
_entity_poly.entity_id
_entity_poly.type
_entity_poly.pdbx_seq_one_letter_code
_entity_poly.pdbx_strand_id
1 'polypeptide(L)'
;MKRRFLNIALSVSLIVSVAAFFFLADKAFGDELEDLIKERTTTMYLEGQKLGDLILGARARLDFLFVDDSLLRAARTSGMTPDWLKWHLGHFGDPQIRGKDLFVLRYEAYKPWDFDPFKIVVNGKNLTEEDILTKLIRISTGSLSPNTVDSLAFAVPKAKDGVYNITYESDRIEIDVKKIKREN
;
A
#
# COMPACT_ATOMS: atom_id res chain seq x y z
N MET A 1 5.46 -37.66 44.96
CA MET A 1 5.82 -37.54 43.52
C MET A 1 4.64 -37.20 42.60
N LYS A 2 3.45 -37.84 42.72
CA LYS A 2 2.31 -37.62 41.78
C LYS A 2 1.83 -36.16 41.58
N ARG A 3 1.83 -35.30 42.63
CA ARG A 3 1.40 -33.88 42.52
C ARG A 3 2.39 -32.97 41.75
N ARG A 4 3.69 -33.28 41.76
CA ARG A 4 4.69 -32.46 41.05
C ARG A 4 4.65 -32.69 39.53
N PHE A 5 4.38 -33.92 39.09
CA PHE A 5 4.19 -34.26 37.68
C PHE A 5 2.90 -33.67 37.10
N LEU A 6 1.82 -33.61 37.90
CA LEU A 6 0.56 -32.99 37.47
C LEU A 6 0.70 -31.47 37.26
N ASN A 7 1.43 -30.76 38.13
CA ASN A 7 1.66 -29.33 38.00
C ASN A 7 2.58 -28.97 36.81
N ILE A 8 3.53 -29.83 36.45
CA ILE A 8 4.40 -29.65 35.27
C ILE A 8 3.59 -29.88 33.98
N ALA A 9 2.73 -30.89 33.93
CA ALA A 9 1.86 -31.13 32.78
C ALA A 9 0.84 -29.99 32.58
N LEU A 10 0.27 -29.44 33.66
CA LEU A 10 -0.65 -28.29 33.59
C LEU A 10 0.04 -27.02 33.11
N SER A 11 1.28 -26.78 33.54
CA SER A 11 2.05 -25.59 33.13
C SER A 11 2.56 -25.70 31.69
N VAL A 12 2.98 -26.88 31.23
CA VAL A 12 3.30 -27.11 29.80
C VAL A 12 2.05 -26.95 28.92
N SER A 13 0.89 -27.46 29.34
CA SER A 13 -0.36 -27.25 28.60
C SER A 13 -0.79 -25.78 28.54
N LEU A 14 -0.57 -25.01 29.61
CA LEU A 14 -0.86 -23.58 29.65
C LEU A 14 0.07 -22.79 28.71
N ILE A 15 1.36 -23.13 28.69
CA ILE A 15 2.35 -22.50 27.80
C ILE A 15 2.07 -22.82 26.32
N VAL A 16 1.69 -24.06 26.00
CA VAL A 16 1.33 -24.46 24.62
C VAL A 16 0.06 -23.75 24.15
N SER A 17 -0.97 -23.63 25.00
CA SER A 17 -2.18 -22.86 24.67
C SER A 17 -1.85 -21.39 24.42
N VAL A 18 -1.08 -20.75 25.31
CA VAL A 18 -0.72 -19.33 25.17
C VAL A 18 0.10 -19.08 23.90
N ALA A 19 1.06 -19.95 23.59
CA ALA A 19 1.82 -19.86 22.34
C ALA A 19 0.91 -20.02 21.10
N ALA A 20 0.00 -20.98 21.10
CA ALA A 20 -0.95 -21.18 19.99
C ALA A 20 -1.89 -19.97 19.79
N PHE A 21 -2.32 -19.31 20.87
CA PHE A 21 -3.10 -18.06 20.79
C PHE A 21 -2.28 -16.91 20.16
N PHE A 22 -1.00 -16.78 20.51
CA PHE A 22 -0.14 -15.76 19.91
C PHE A 22 0.11 -16.00 18.42
N PHE A 23 0.36 -17.24 17.99
CA PHE A 23 0.54 -17.56 16.57
C PHE A 23 -0.73 -17.38 15.73
N LEU A 24 -1.91 -17.70 16.29
CA LEU A 24 -3.19 -17.50 15.59
C LEU A 24 -3.55 -16.02 15.47
N ALA A 25 -3.27 -15.22 16.50
CA ALA A 25 -3.51 -13.79 16.47
C ALA A 25 -2.63 -13.08 15.42
N ASP A 26 -1.33 -13.40 15.38
CA ASP A 26 -0.38 -12.81 14.42
C ASP A 26 -0.79 -13.09 12.96
N LYS A 27 -1.26 -14.30 12.68
CA LYS A 27 -1.79 -14.66 11.36
C LYS A 27 -3.07 -13.90 11.01
N ALA A 28 -4.02 -13.79 11.94
CA ALA A 28 -5.27 -13.08 11.69
C ALA A 28 -5.03 -11.58 11.36
N PHE A 29 -4.08 -10.94 12.05
CA PHE A 29 -3.74 -9.54 11.75
C PHE A 29 -2.91 -9.38 10.46
N GLY A 30 -2.11 -10.39 10.11
CA GLY A 30 -1.41 -10.44 8.82
C GLY A 30 -2.38 -10.53 7.64
N ASP A 31 -3.35 -11.45 7.73
CA ASP A 31 -4.39 -11.66 6.72
C ASP A 31 -5.25 -10.38 6.56
N GLU A 32 -5.66 -9.73 7.66
CA GLU A 32 -6.39 -8.46 7.63
C GLU A 32 -5.62 -7.35 6.93
N LEU A 33 -4.32 -7.18 7.23
CA LEU A 33 -3.50 -6.16 6.58
C LEU A 33 -3.39 -6.42 5.07
N GLU A 34 -3.15 -7.67 4.67
CA GLU A 34 -3.02 -8.04 3.26
C GLU A 34 -4.32 -7.75 2.49
N ASP A 35 -5.46 -8.11 3.07
CA ASP A 35 -6.78 -7.83 2.49
C ASP A 35 -7.01 -6.32 2.34
N LEU A 36 -6.72 -5.53 3.37
CA LEU A 36 -6.87 -4.07 3.30
C LEU A 36 -5.95 -3.44 2.25
N ILE A 37 -4.70 -3.90 2.13
CA ILE A 37 -3.77 -3.45 1.08
C ILE A 37 -4.34 -3.76 -0.28
N LYS A 38 -4.81 -5.00 -0.50
CA LYS A 38 -5.36 -5.45 -1.78
C LYS A 38 -6.60 -4.63 -2.17
N GLU A 39 -7.51 -4.43 -1.24
CA GLU A 39 -8.76 -3.69 -1.42
C GLU A 39 -8.52 -2.19 -1.71
N ARG A 40 -7.46 -1.61 -1.17
CA ARG A 40 -7.08 -0.20 -1.35
C ARG A 40 -6.12 0.05 -2.52
N THR A 41 -5.65 -1.01 -3.18
CA THR A 41 -4.70 -0.89 -4.29
C THR A 41 -5.44 -0.92 -5.61
N THR A 42 -5.24 0.11 -6.41
CA THR A 42 -5.64 0.11 -7.83
C THR A 42 -4.40 0.12 -8.71
N THR A 43 -4.31 -0.86 -9.60
CA THR A 43 -3.14 -1.06 -10.47
C THR A 43 -3.36 -0.45 -11.86
N MET A 44 -2.37 0.31 -12.32
CA MET A 44 -2.23 0.77 -13.70
C MET A 44 -1.06 0.04 -14.35
N TYR A 45 -1.28 -0.53 -15.54
CA TYR A 45 -0.24 -1.14 -16.36
C TYR A 45 0.05 -0.24 -17.56
N LEU A 46 1.21 0.42 -17.58
CA LEU A 46 1.54 1.37 -18.65
C LEU A 46 1.72 0.66 -19.97
N GLU A 47 1.07 1.15 -21.02
CA GLU A 47 1.06 0.56 -22.37
C GLU A 47 0.56 -0.90 -22.39
N GLY A 48 -0.01 -1.37 -21.29
CA GLY A 48 -0.45 -2.75 -21.12
C GLY A 48 -1.75 -3.00 -21.88
N GLN A 49 -1.82 -4.13 -22.59
CA GLN A 49 -3.06 -4.60 -23.20
C GLN A 49 -3.60 -5.79 -22.43
N LYS A 50 -4.89 -5.75 -22.10
CA LYS A 50 -5.58 -6.85 -21.42
C LYS A 50 -6.02 -7.91 -22.42
N LEU A 51 -5.62 -9.16 -22.20
CA LEU A 51 -6.07 -10.34 -22.93
C LEU A 51 -6.59 -11.38 -21.94
N GLY A 52 -7.91 -11.42 -21.76
CA GLY A 52 -8.52 -12.20 -20.67
C GLY A 52 -8.02 -11.68 -19.32
N ASP A 53 -7.38 -12.55 -18.54
CA ASP A 53 -6.77 -12.21 -17.25
C ASP A 53 -5.28 -11.85 -17.34
N LEU A 54 -4.72 -11.86 -18.56
CA LEU A 54 -3.31 -11.54 -18.80
C LEU A 54 -3.13 -10.06 -19.18
N ILE A 55 -2.04 -9.46 -18.71
CA ILE A 55 -1.57 -8.16 -19.18
C ILE A 55 -0.34 -8.38 -20.05
N LEU A 56 -0.43 -7.93 -21.31
CA LEU A 56 0.62 -8.09 -22.30
C LEU A 56 1.31 -6.76 -22.56
N GLY A 57 2.62 -6.81 -22.78
CA GLY A 57 3.39 -5.70 -23.30
C GLY A 57 3.62 -4.54 -22.35
N ALA A 58 3.09 -4.58 -21.12
CA ALA A 58 3.22 -3.50 -20.15
C ALA A 58 4.68 -3.07 -19.95
N ARG A 59 4.93 -1.76 -19.99
CA ARG A 59 6.24 -1.17 -19.78
C ARG A 59 6.58 -1.09 -18.29
N ALA A 60 5.57 -0.80 -17.47
CA ALA A 60 5.66 -0.74 -16.03
C ALA A 60 4.31 -1.04 -15.36
N ARG A 61 4.35 -1.37 -14.08
CA ARG A 61 3.19 -1.47 -13.18
C ARG A 61 3.25 -0.35 -12.16
N LEU A 62 2.14 0.33 -11.94
CA LEU A 62 1.94 1.36 -10.91
C LEU A 62 0.77 0.92 -10.02
N ASP A 63 1.08 0.59 -8.78
CA ASP A 63 0.12 0.23 -7.75
C ASP A 63 -0.15 1.45 -6.86
N PHE A 64 -1.33 2.03 -7.01
CA PHE A 64 -1.78 3.19 -6.23
C PHE A 64 -2.55 2.69 -5.01
N LEU A 65 -1.92 2.78 -3.84
CA LEU A 65 -2.50 2.41 -2.56
C LEU A 65 -3.09 3.63 -1.87
N PHE A 66 -4.41 3.64 -1.67
CA PHE A 66 -5.07 4.64 -0.83
C PHE A 66 -4.85 4.35 0.66
N VAL A 67 -4.45 5.35 1.44
CA VAL A 67 -4.16 5.17 2.87
C VAL A 67 -5.23 5.84 3.73
N ASP A 68 -6.00 5.01 4.45
CA ASP A 68 -6.99 5.43 5.43
C ASP A 68 -6.63 5.00 6.87
N ASP A 69 -7.46 5.43 7.83
CA ASP A 69 -7.26 5.11 9.25
C ASP A 69 -7.33 3.59 9.54
N SER A 70 -8.10 2.83 8.76
CA SER A 70 -8.21 1.38 8.94
C SER A 70 -6.94 0.67 8.50
N LEU A 71 -6.42 0.98 7.32
CA LEU A 71 -5.14 0.45 6.85
C LEU A 71 -3.99 0.84 7.79
N LEU A 72 -3.96 2.09 8.25
CA LEU A 72 -2.93 2.54 9.18
C LEU A 72 -2.97 1.76 10.50
N ARG A 73 -4.16 1.51 11.04
CA ARG A 73 -4.33 0.73 12.27
C ARG A 73 -3.85 -0.69 12.07
N ALA A 74 -4.34 -1.38 11.05
CA ALA A 74 -3.92 -2.74 10.72
C ALA A 74 -2.39 -2.83 10.52
N ALA A 75 -1.80 -1.87 9.81
CA ALA A 75 -0.37 -1.84 9.58
C ALA A 75 0.46 -1.57 10.85
N ARG A 76 -0.11 -0.96 11.89
CA ARG A 76 0.57 -0.78 13.18
C ARG A 76 0.42 -1.99 14.08
N THR A 77 -0.67 -2.73 13.97
CA THR A 77 -0.98 -3.86 14.85
C THR A 77 -0.53 -5.20 14.29
N SER A 78 -0.36 -5.34 12.97
CA SER A 78 -0.07 -6.64 12.36
C SER A 78 1.31 -7.20 12.64
N GLY A 79 2.30 -6.36 12.97
CA GLY A 79 3.70 -6.80 13.05
C GLY A 79 4.32 -7.21 11.70
N MET A 80 3.51 -7.45 10.67
CA MET A 80 3.88 -7.98 9.36
C MET A 80 3.94 -6.92 8.24
N THR A 81 3.82 -5.64 8.57
CA THR A 81 3.80 -4.57 7.56
C THR A 81 5.07 -4.57 6.72
N PRO A 82 4.96 -4.60 5.38
CA PRO A 82 6.12 -4.53 4.51
C PRO A 82 6.93 -3.25 4.73
N ASP A 83 8.26 -3.35 4.65
CA ASP A 83 9.15 -2.21 4.98
C ASP A 83 8.94 -1.00 4.08
N TRP A 84 8.64 -1.23 2.79
CA TRP A 84 8.30 -0.15 1.85
C TRP A 84 7.08 0.64 2.32
N LEU A 85 6.07 -0.04 2.90
CA LEU A 85 4.86 0.60 3.39
C LEU A 85 5.11 1.28 4.74
N LYS A 86 5.83 0.61 5.66
CA LYS A 86 6.19 1.19 6.97
C LYS A 86 6.83 2.57 6.83
N TRP A 87 7.73 2.73 5.86
CA TRP A 87 8.41 3.99 5.63
C TRP A 87 7.44 5.12 5.24
N HIS A 88 6.48 4.84 4.35
CA HIS A 88 5.52 5.82 3.87
C HIS A 88 4.40 6.13 4.86
N LEU A 89 4.01 5.17 5.70
CA LEU A 89 3.01 5.39 6.76
C LEU A 89 3.44 6.43 7.80
N GLY A 90 4.73 6.75 7.89
CA GLY A 90 5.24 7.85 8.72
C GLY A 90 4.72 9.23 8.30
N HIS A 91 4.30 9.40 7.04
CA HIS A 91 3.67 10.64 6.57
C HIS A 91 2.23 10.79 7.05
N PHE A 92 1.60 9.71 7.53
CA PHE A 92 0.26 9.78 8.08
C PHE A 92 0.27 10.54 9.42
N GLY A 93 -0.45 11.66 9.47
CA GLY A 93 -0.47 12.57 10.60
C GLY A 93 0.47 13.77 10.45
N ASP A 94 1.22 13.86 9.34
CA ASP A 94 2.01 15.05 9.01
C ASP A 94 1.06 16.27 8.82
N PRO A 95 1.36 17.44 9.40
CA PRO A 95 0.61 18.66 9.13
C PRO A 95 0.41 18.95 7.63
N GLN A 96 1.35 18.55 6.77
CA GLN A 96 1.28 18.71 5.31
C GLN A 96 0.12 17.94 4.66
N ILE A 97 -0.35 16.86 5.29
CA ILE A 97 -1.46 16.05 4.78
C ILE A 97 -2.83 16.45 5.36
N ARG A 98 -2.89 17.46 6.24
CA ARG A 98 -4.14 17.89 6.88
C ARG A 98 -5.14 18.39 5.83
N GLY A 99 -6.28 17.71 5.74
CA GLY A 99 -7.32 18.03 4.77
C GLY A 99 -7.03 17.55 3.34
N LYS A 100 -5.96 16.78 3.15
CA LYS A 100 -5.64 16.02 1.93
C LYS A 100 -5.95 14.53 2.18
N ASP A 101 -5.95 13.76 1.10
CA ASP A 101 -5.94 12.29 1.13
C ASP A 101 -4.55 11.80 0.68
N LEU A 102 -4.10 10.72 1.33
CA LEU A 102 -2.76 10.15 1.15
C LEU A 102 -2.79 8.94 0.24
N PHE A 103 -1.86 8.90 -0.70
CA PHE A 103 -1.59 7.76 -1.55
C PHE A 103 -0.13 7.33 -1.43
N VAL A 104 0.10 6.03 -1.55
CA VAL A 104 1.44 5.48 -1.79
C VAL A 104 1.42 4.83 -3.17
N LEU A 105 2.25 5.34 -4.06
CA LEU A 105 2.52 4.71 -5.34
C LEU A 105 3.70 3.75 -5.17
N ARG A 106 3.48 2.47 -5.42
CA ARG A 106 4.56 1.50 -5.65
C ARG A 106 4.66 1.24 -7.15
N TYR A 107 5.87 1.26 -7.70
CA TYR A 107 6.07 1.03 -9.13
C TYR A 107 7.13 -0.02 -9.39
N GLU A 108 6.97 -0.69 -10.53
CA GLU A 108 7.89 -1.69 -11.03
C GLU A 108 8.08 -1.51 -12.54
N ALA A 109 9.32 -1.32 -12.98
CA ALA A 109 9.67 -1.24 -14.39
C ALA A 109 9.83 -2.66 -14.97
N TYR A 110 9.06 -3.03 -15.98
CA TYR A 110 9.23 -4.31 -16.70
C TYR A 110 10.16 -4.18 -17.90
N LYS A 111 10.24 -2.97 -18.46
CA LYS A 111 11.13 -2.56 -19.54
C LYS A 111 11.81 -1.24 -19.15
N PRO A 112 12.85 -0.79 -19.87
CA PRO A 112 13.39 0.55 -19.66
C PRO A 112 12.28 1.60 -19.70
N TRP A 113 12.21 2.44 -18.68
CA TRP A 113 11.13 3.39 -18.49
C TRP A 113 11.66 4.67 -17.87
N ASP A 114 11.35 5.81 -18.48
CA ASP A 114 11.67 7.12 -17.92
C ASP A 114 10.54 7.57 -16.97
N PHE A 115 10.73 7.30 -15.68
CA PHE A 115 9.74 7.64 -14.67
C PHE A 115 9.89 9.08 -14.18
N ASP A 116 8.88 9.89 -14.49
CA ASP A 116 8.70 11.23 -13.95
C ASP A 116 7.42 11.28 -13.09
N PRO A 117 7.51 11.48 -11.76
CA PRO A 117 6.33 11.52 -10.90
C PRO A 117 5.44 12.76 -11.16
N PHE A 118 5.95 13.82 -11.77
CA PHE A 118 5.17 15.02 -12.08
C PHE A 118 4.27 14.85 -13.31
N LYS A 119 4.41 13.74 -14.05
CA LYS A 119 3.44 13.31 -15.07
C LYS A 119 2.19 12.66 -14.48
N ILE A 120 2.15 12.38 -13.18
CA ILE A 120 0.95 11.90 -12.51
C ILE A 120 -0.05 13.06 -12.45
N VAL A 121 -1.23 12.85 -13.03
CA VAL A 121 -2.33 13.80 -12.98
C VAL A 121 -3.43 13.21 -12.11
N VAL A 122 -3.88 13.95 -11.11
CA VAL A 122 -5.00 13.57 -10.25
C VAL A 122 -6.11 14.59 -10.41
N ASN A 123 -7.29 14.14 -10.83
CA ASN A 123 -8.47 14.98 -11.07
C ASN A 123 -8.17 16.21 -11.95
N GLY A 124 -7.36 16.00 -13.00
CA GLY A 124 -7.00 17.01 -13.99
C GLY A 124 -5.88 17.97 -13.56
N LYS A 125 -5.19 17.72 -12.44
CA LYS A 125 -4.04 18.50 -11.99
C LYS A 125 -2.81 17.63 -11.84
N ASN A 126 -1.67 18.08 -12.36
CA ASN A 126 -0.39 17.42 -12.15
C ASN A 126 0.00 17.51 -10.68
N LEU A 127 0.70 16.49 -10.18
CA LEU A 127 1.38 16.60 -8.90
C LEU A 127 2.47 17.67 -8.98
N THR A 128 2.67 18.39 -7.88
CA THR A 128 3.80 19.31 -7.69
C THR A 128 4.77 18.78 -6.64
N GLU A 129 5.90 19.46 -6.44
CA GLU A 129 6.86 19.09 -5.40
C GLU A 129 6.22 19.08 -4.00
N GLU A 130 5.27 19.97 -3.73
CA GLU A 130 4.58 20.07 -2.44
C GLU A 130 3.55 18.94 -2.21
N ASP A 131 3.15 18.26 -3.28
CA ASP A 131 2.25 17.10 -3.17
C ASP A 131 3.04 15.81 -2.92
N ILE A 132 4.32 15.74 -3.31
CA ILE A 132 5.18 14.57 -3.09
C ILE A 132 5.84 14.66 -1.71
N LEU A 133 5.51 13.71 -0.83
CA LEU A 133 6.00 13.69 0.56
C LEU A 133 7.36 12.98 0.69
N THR A 134 7.62 12.03 -0.20
CA THR A 134 8.90 11.33 -0.27
C THR A 134 9.92 12.18 -1.02
N LYS A 135 11.06 12.50 -0.39
CA LYS A 135 12.14 13.25 -1.06
C LYS A 135 12.60 12.51 -2.33
N LEU A 136 12.56 13.18 -3.48
CA LEU A 136 12.89 12.58 -4.78
C LEU A 136 14.27 11.93 -4.85
N ILE A 137 15.26 12.48 -4.13
CA ILE A 137 16.62 11.89 -4.03
C ILE A 137 16.65 10.50 -3.37
N ARG A 138 15.56 10.10 -2.69
CA ARG A 138 15.45 8.80 -2.00
C ARG A 138 14.67 7.76 -2.80
N ILE A 139 14.23 8.11 -4.01
CA ILE A 139 13.49 7.20 -4.89
C ILE A 139 14.13 7.18 -6.28
N SER A 140 13.88 6.09 -7.00
CA SER A 140 14.37 5.89 -8.35
C SER A 140 13.54 6.68 -9.36
N THR A 141 14.08 7.74 -9.94
CA THR A 141 13.39 8.56 -10.97
C THR A 141 14.25 8.71 -12.22
N GLY A 142 13.64 9.17 -13.32
CA GLY A 142 14.27 9.24 -14.63
C GLY A 142 14.39 7.86 -15.27
N SER A 143 15.50 7.61 -15.95
CA SER A 143 15.73 6.37 -16.70
C SER A 143 15.90 5.14 -15.79
N LEU A 144 14.83 4.38 -15.61
CA LEU A 144 14.80 3.15 -14.83
C LEU A 144 15.17 1.93 -15.68
N SER A 145 15.96 1.03 -15.09
CA SER A 145 16.24 -0.29 -15.67
C SER A 145 15.10 -1.27 -15.38
N PRO A 146 14.94 -2.35 -16.16
CA PRO A 146 14.01 -3.43 -15.85
C PRO A 146 14.23 -4.00 -14.44
N ASN A 147 13.15 -4.40 -13.79
CA ASN A 147 13.07 -4.88 -12.41
C ASN A 147 13.38 -3.82 -11.34
N THR A 148 13.48 -2.53 -11.71
CA THR A 148 13.51 -1.45 -10.71
C THR A 148 12.17 -1.42 -9.99
N VAL A 149 12.20 -1.55 -8.66
CA VAL A 149 11.03 -1.46 -7.78
C VAL A 149 11.29 -0.42 -6.72
N ASP A 150 10.35 0.50 -6.54
CA ASP A 150 10.45 1.54 -5.51
C ASP A 150 9.06 2.09 -5.19
N SER A 151 8.97 3.05 -4.26
CA SER A 151 7.69 3.65 -3.88
C SER A 151 7.82 5.09 -3.40
N LEU A 152 6.76 5.88 -3.61
CA LEU A 152 6.66 7.26 -3.15
C LEU A 152 5.28 7.53 -2.55
N ALA A 153 5.25 8.37 -1.51
CA ALA A 153 4.04 8.90 -0.93
C ALA A 153 3.73 10.28 -1.52
N PHE A 154 2.46 10.50 -1.84
CA PHE A 154 1.96 11.81 -2.28
C PHE A 154 0.58 12.09 -1.70
N ALA A 155 0.26 13.37 -1.51
CA ALA A 155 -0.99 13.83 -0.93
C ALA A 155 -1.73 14.75 -1.89
N VAL A 156 -3.03 14.52 -2.04
CA VAL A 156 -3.89 15.28 -2.96
C VAL A 156 -5.08 15.88 -2.22
N PRO A 157 -5.66 17.00 -2.70
CA PRO A 157 -6.89 17.53 -2.15
C PRO A 157 -7.99 16.46 -2.11
N LYS A 158 -8.79 16.45 -1.03
CA LYS A 158 -9.91 15.53 -0.90
C LYS A 158 -10.92 15.71 -2.05
N ALA A 159 -11.20 14.63 -2.76
CA ALA A 159 -12.25 14.62 -3.77
C ALA A 159 -13.61 14.73 -3.08
N LYS A 160 -14.48 15.63 -3.57
CA LYS A 160 -15.80 15.87 -2.95
C LYS A 160 -16.72 14.63 -3.05
N ASP A 161 -16.66 13.98 -4.20
CA ASP A 161 -17.39 12.74 -4.49
C ASP A 161 -16.66 11.49 -3.98
N GLY A 162 -15.38 11.60 -3.58
CA GLY A 162 -14.54 10.47 -3.17
C GLY A 162 -13.97 9.70 -4.36
N VAL A 163 -13.99 10.27 -5.56
CA VAL A 163 -13.48 9.64 -6.77
C VAL A 163 -12.21 10.36 -7.23
N TYR A 164 -11.18 9.57 -7.52
CA TYR A 164 -9.89 10.04 -8.02
C TYR A 164 -9.65 9.47 -9.40
N ASN A 165 -9.64 10.36 -10.39
CA ASN A 165 -9.19 10.05 -11.74
C ASN A 165 -7.68 10.27 -11.78
N ILE A 166 -6.92 9.19 -11.90
CA ILE A 166 -5.46 9.23 -11.97
C ILE A 166 -5.04 8.88 -13.39
N THR A 167 -4.22 9.74 -14.00
CA THR A 167 -3.62 9.47 -15.30
C THR A 167 -2.10 9.53 -15.22
N TYR A 168 -1.44 8.70 -16.00
CA TYR A 168 -0.01 8.75 -16.25
C TYR A 168 0.22 8.54 -17.74
N GLU A 169 0.77 9.54 -18.42
CA GLU A 169 0.88 9.54 -19.89
C GLU A 169 -0.49 9.31 -20.55
N SER A 170 -0.66 8.24 -21.33
CA SER A 170 -1.93 7.88 -21.98
C SER A 170 -2.85 7.02 -21.12
N ASP A 171 -2.33 6.41 -20.07
CA ASP A 171 -3.05 5.43 -19.25
C ASP A 171 -3.83 6.12 -18.12
N ARG A 172 -4.95 5.51 -17.73
CA ARG A 172 -5.87 6.07 -16.73
C ARG A 172 -6.49 4.99 -15.86
N ILE A 173 -6.72 5.34 -14.61
CA ILE A 173 -7.49 4.55 -13.65
C ILE A 173 -8.45 5.46 -12.86
N GLU A 174 -9.47 4.87 -12.29
CA GLU A 174 -10.40 5.52 -11.35
C GLU A 174 -10.29 4.81 -10.00
N ILE A 175 -10.19 5.58 -8.92
CA ILE A 175 -10.21 5.08 -7.54
C ILE A 175 -11.40 5.70 -6.82
N ASP A 176 -12.38 4.88 -6.45
CA ASP A 176 -13.55 5.29 -5.65
C ASP A 176 -13.35 4.91 -4.19
N VAL A 177 -12.89 5.86 -3.38
CA VAL A 177 -12.57 5.60 -1.96
C VAL A 177 -13.82 5.39 -1.10
N LYS A 178 -15.02 5.70 -1.61
CA LYS A 178 -16.28 5.42 -0.89
C LYS A 178 -16.72 3.98 -1.07
N LYS A 179 -16.42 3.36 -2.22
CA LYS A 179 -16.61 1.90 -2.40
C LYS A 179 -15.69 1.12 -1.46
N ILE A 180 -14.42 1.50 -1.41
CA ILE A 180 -13.42 0.91 -0.50
C ILE A 180 -13.87 0.98 0.97
N LYS A 181 -14.52 2.07 1.38
CA LYS A 181 -14.99 2.27 2.76
C LYS A 181 -16.34 1.62 3.09
N ARG A 182 -17.11 1.14 2.11
CA ARG A 182 -18.42 0.51 2.33
C ARG A 182 -18.37 -1.01 2.51
N GLU A 183 -17.26 -1.61 2.14
CA GLU A 183 -17.01 -3.06 2.28
C GLU A 183 -16.42 -3.43 3.66
N ASN A 184 -16.13 -2.41 4.49
CA ASN A 184 -15.67 -2.50 5.88
C ASN A 184 -16.68 -1.88 6.85
#